data_AF-A0A2A6B5E4-F1
#
_entry.id   AF-A0A2A6B5E4-F1
#
_cell.length_a   1.000
_cell.length_b   1.000
_cell.length_c   1.000
_cell.angle_alpha   90.00
_cell.angle_beta   90.00
_cell.angle_gamma   90.00
#
_symmetry.space_group_name_H-M   'P 1'
#
loop_
_entity.id
_entity.type
_entity.pdbx_description
1 polymer ?
#
loop_
_entity_poly.entity_id
_entity_poly.type
_entity_poly.pdbx_seq_one_letter_code
_entity_poly.pdbx_strand_id
1 'polypeptide(L)' 'EPCSIVRELHVYGSVVSVDSKDPSKFQHQGFGQRLMEEAARIAKEEHGSTKIAVISGVGTRDYY' A
#
# COMPACT_ATOMS: atom_id res chain seq x y z
N GLU A 1 -6.54 -18.39 -10.83
CA GLU A 1 -6.88 -17.08 -11.43
C GLU A 1 -5.60 -16.23 -11.51
N PRO A 2 -5.44 -15.34 -12.52
CA PRO A 2 -4.24 -14.52 -12.66
C PRO A 2 -4.10 -13.50 -11.51
N CYS A 3 -2.90 -13.41 -10.92
CA CYS A 3 -2.61 -12.61 -9.74
C CYS A 3 -1.28 -11.85 -9.90
N SER A 4 -1.29 -10.54 -9.63
CA SER A 4 -0.08 -9.71 -9.53
C SER A 4 0.36 -9.57 -8.08
N ILE A 5 1.65 -9.36 -7.84
CA ILE A 5 2.22 -9.33 -6.48
C ILE A 5 2.89 -7.98 -6.21
N VAL A 6 2.43 -7.27 -5.18
CA VAL A 6 3.13 -6.13 -4.59
C VAL A 6 4.20 -6.68 -3.66
N ARG A 7 5.46 -6.51 -4.07
CA ARG A 7 6.62 -7.06 -3.34
C ARG A 7 7.06 -6.16 -2.18
N GLU A 8 6.84 -4.85 -2.31
CA GLU A 8 7.20 -3.85 -1.32
C GLU A 8 6.34 -2.59 -1.55
N LEU A 9 5.96 -1.93 -0.46
CA LEU A 9 5.44 -0.57 -0.46
C LEU A 9 6.17 0.19 0.62
N HIS A 10 6.86 1.25 0.24
CA HIS A 10 7.61 2.09 1.16
C HIS A 10 7.20 3.54 0.96
N VAL A 11 6.67 4.17 2.01
CA VAL A 11 6.35 5.60 2.03
C VAL A 11 7.31 6.27 3.02
N TYR A 12 8.16 7.16 2.51
CA TYR A 12 9.06 7.94 3.36
C TYR A 12 8.26 8.95 4.20
N GLY A 13 8.53 9.01 5.50
CA GLY A 13 7.92 9.96 6.44
C GLY A 13 8.50 9.83 7.85
N SER A 14 8.25 10.82 8.71
CA SER A 14 8.62 10.78 10.12
C SER A 14 7.93 9.59 10.81
N VAL A 15 8.70 8.71 11.46
CA VAL A 15 8.18 7.50 12.12
C VAL A 15 7.14 7.90 13.15
N VAL A 16 5.88 7.51 12.93
CA VAL A 16 4.86 7.56 13.96
C VAL A 16 4.14 6.23 14.03
N SER A 17 3.95 5.76 15.25
CA SER A 17 3.05 4.66 15.54
C SER A 17 1.67 4.96 14.96
N VAL A 18 1.05 3.98 14.30
CA VAL A 18 -0.28 4.08 13.67
C VAL A 18 -1.36 4.60 14.64
N ASP A 19 -1.13 4.47 15.95
CA ASP A 19 -2.01 4.93 17.03
C ASP A 19 -2.06 6.44 17.27
N SER A 20 -1.12 7.24 16.76
CA SER A 20 -1.19 8.70 16.92
C SER A 20 -1.74 9.36 15.66
N LYS A 21 -3.06 9.57 15.61
CA LYS A 21 -3.74 10.44 14.64
C LYS A 21 -3.33 11.90 14.88
N ASP A 22 -2.10 12.26 14.53
CA ASP A 22 -1.63 13.63 14.53
C ASP A 22 -1.62 14.16 13.08
N PRO A 23 -2.55 15.07 12.72
CA PRO A 23 -2.68 15.59 11.36
C PRO A 23 -1.46 16.41 10.88
N SER A 24 -0.48 16.70 11.75
CA SER A 24 0.76 17.40 11.39
C SER A 24 1.89 16.47 10.92
N LYS A 25 1.73 15.15 11.01
CA LYS A 25 2.82 14.19 10.74
C LYS A 25 2.75 13.61 9.32
N PHE A 26 3.88 13.68 8.62
CA PHE A 26 4.05 13.40 7.17
C PHE A 26 3.52 12.03 6.68
N GLN A 27 3.29 11.05 7.55
CA GLN A 27 2.81 9.71 7.18
C GLN A 27 1.32 9.65 6.76
N HIS A 28 0.59 10.77 6.74
CA HIS A 28 -0.83 10.82 6.38
C HIS A 28 -1.17 11.54 5.05
N GLN A 29 -0.19 11.78 4.17
CA GLN A 29 -0.48 12.43 2.87
C GLN A 29 -1.08 11.51 1.79
N GLY A 30 -1.45 10.28 2.12
CA GLY A 30 -2.15 9.37 1.20
C GLY A 30 -1.30 8.79 0.07
N PHE A 31 0.02 9.00 0.07
CA PHE A 31 0.90 8.46 -0.98
C PHE A 31 0.84 6.94 -1.09
N GLY A 32 0.85 6.22 0.04
CA GLY A 32 0.76 4.75 0.02
C GLY A 32 -0.55 4.25 -0.58
N GLN A 33 -1.67 4.93 -0.29
CA GLN A 33 -2.96 4.63 -0.90
C GLN A 33 -2.92 4.85 -2.42
N ARG A 34 -2.41 6.00 -2.88
CA ARG A 34 -2.30 6.31 -4.32
C ARG A 34 -1.41 5.31 -5.07
N LEU A 35 -0.32 4.88 -4.45
CA LEU A 35 0.56 3.85 -5.00
C LEU A 35 -0.15 2.50 -5.13
N MET A 36 -0.95 2.12 -4.14
CA MET A 36 -1.74 0.88 -4.17
C MET A 36 -2.87 0.94 -5.20
N GLU A 37 -3.55 2.07 -5.34
CA GLU A 37 -4.58 2.29 -6.36
C GLU A 37 -3.99 2.15 -7.78
N GLU A 38 -2.83 2.74 -8.02
CA GLU A 38 -2.15 2.63 -9.31
C GLU A 38 -1.65 1.22 -9.58
N ALA A 39 -1.11 0.53 -8.56
CA ALA A 39 -0.73 -0.87 -8.68
C ALA A 39 -1.93 -1.77 -9.03
N ALA A 40 -3.11 -1.50 -8.46
CA ALA A 40 -4.34 -2.22 -8.77
C ALA A 40 -4.82 -1.93 -10.20
N ARG A 41 -4.73 -0.68 -10.66
CA ARG A 41 -5.05 -0.29 -12.05
C ARG A 41 -4.15 -1.06 -13.04
N ILE A 42 -2.83 -1.01 -12.85
CA ILE A 42 -1.86 -1.72 -13.71
C ILE A 42 -2.12 -3.23 -13.69
N ALA A 43 -2.31 -3.81 -12.51
CA ALA A 43 -2.59 -5.24 -12.38
C ALA A 43 -3.84 -5.65 -13.19
N LYS A 44 -4.91 -4.84 -13.16
CA LYS A 44 -6.15 -5.13 -13.88
C LYS A 44 -6.04 -4.85 -15.38
N GLU A 45 -5.60 -3.66 -15.75
CA GLU A 45 -5.67 -3.14 -17.12
C GLU A 45 -4.53 -3.65 -18.01
N GLU A 46 -3.33 -3.80 -17.44
CA GLU A 46 -2.13 -4.12 -18.22
C GLU A 46 -1.73 -5.59 -18.06
N HIS A 47 -1.85 -6.15 -16.85
CA HIS A 47 -1.50 -7.56 -16.60
C HIS A 47 -2.70 -8.52 -16.74
N GLY A 48 -3.93 -8.01 -16.82
CA GLY A 48 -5.15 -8.86 -16.84
C GLY A 48 -5.34 -9.68 -15.56
N SER A 49 -4.79 -9.23 -14.44
CA SER A 49 -4.95 -9.88 -13.14
C SER A 49 -6.32 -9.61 -12.54
N THR A 50 -6.88 -10.63 -11.91
CA THR A 50 -8.17 -10.55 -11.19
C THR A 50 -7.95 -10.38 -9.69
N LYS A 51 -6.72 -10.58 -9.23
CA LYS A 51 -6.30 -10.49 -7.83
C LYS A 51 -4.96 -9.77 -7.73
N ILE A 52 -4.74 -9.15 -6.58
CA ILE A 52 -3.45 -8.62 -6.17
C ILE A 52 -3.10 -9.19 -4.80
N ALA A 53 -1.86 -9.65 -4.62
CA ALA A 53 -1.35 -10.13 -3.35
C ALA A 53 -0.23 -9.22 -2.85
N VAL A 54 -0.20 -8.94 -1.56
CA VAL A 54 0.81 -8.07 -0.94
C VAL A 54 1.68 -8.89 0.00
N ILE A 55 3.00 -8.76 -0.16
CA ILE A 55 3.95 -9.27 0.83
C ILE A 55 3.99 -8.29 2.00
N SER A 56 3.14 -8.54 3.01
CA SER A 56 3.02 -7.70 4.20
C SER A 56 3.74 -8.30 5.40
N GLY A 57 4.51 -7.45 6.11
CA GLY A 57 5.05 -7.78 7.42
C GLY A 57 3.91 -7.87 8.45
N VAL A 58 4.05 -8.72 9.47
CA VAL A 58 2.96 -8.95 10.44
C VAL A 58 2.42 -7.66 11.07
N GLY A 59 3.29 -6.70 11.42
CA GLY A 59 2.90 -5.42 12.01
C GLY A 59 2.35 -4.37 11.03
N THR A 60 2.27 -4.67 9.73
CA THR A 60 1.72 -3.77 8.71
C THR A 60 0.49 -4.35 8.03
N ARG A 61 -0.06 -5.47 8.52
CA ARG A 61 -1.26 -6.08 7.95
C ARG A 61 -2.48 -5.18 8.05
N ASP A 62 -2.68 -4.51 9.18
CA ASP A 62 -3.82 -3.62 9.40
C ASP A 62 -3.79 -2.34 8.53
N TYR A 63 -2.68 -2.10 7.81
CA TYR A 63 -2.59 -1.03 6.82
C TYR A 63 -3.23 -1.40 5.47
N TYR A 64 -3.27 -2.70 5.14
CA TYR A 64 -3.77 -3.24 3.87
C TYR A 64 -5.18 -3.81 4.02
#